data_AF-A0A7R9U357-F1
#
_entry.id   AF-A0A7R9U357-F1
#
_cell.length_a   1.000
_cell.length_b   1.000
_cell.length_c   1.000
_cell.angle_alpha   90.00
_cell.angle_beta   90.00
_cell.angle_gamma   90.00
#
_symmetry.space_group_name_H-M   'P 1'
#
loop_
_entity.id
_entity.type
_entity.pdbx_description
1 polymer ?
#
loop_
_entity_poly.entity_id
_entity_poly.type
_entity_poly.pdbx_seq_one_letter_code
_entity_poly.pdbx_strand_id
1 'polypeptide(L)'
;MALFKLALLVAFAAAVKAMGPSVFFDEDLNPECCENDVTALAVHPNADDARDAFFDHLDGVATNGFEEFMLNEETPLDLSFPGVMATIGAGSGEIDGGNDNGQYAISGDQFLKTQETVTITFDTPIAAFGFYGIDVGDVQGQLTFVAMGMGGDKVEVIIPHTREESDAEEDQKPSGSVLYFGFIDTTNPFISATLTNTQGFRDRFAFDNFTIGTVENVMESVAPSAGPSAMPSEVMICLEGITNVEGTVCCCESCGACGGCDCADLPGGDSKCCPSVIGALGIPCLLTTDCGCVIGNYVPPITEGEGCF
;
A
#
# COMPACT_ATOMS: atom_id res chain seq x y z
N MET A 1 61.65 -15.00 9.98
CA MET A 1 60.31 -15.54 9.71
C MET A 1 59.31 -14.70 10.50
N ALA A 2 58.70 -13.70 9.87
CA ALA A 2 57.55 -12.99 10.41
C ALA A 2 56.75 -12.49 9.21
N LEU A 3 55.79 -13.30 8.77
CA LEU A 3 54.87 -12.96 7.69
C LEU A 3 53.78 -12.08 8.29
N PHE A 4 53.80 -10.78 7.96
CA PHE A 4 52.71 -9.86 8.28
C PHE A 4 51.50 -10.25 7.41
N LYS A 5 50.48 -10.88 8.02
CA LYS A 5 49.19 -11.09 7.35
C LYS A 5 48.41 -9.79 7.42
N LEU A 6 48.36 -9.07 6.31
CA LEU A 6 47.48 -7.93 6.10
C LEU A 6 46.05 -8.47 5.96
N ALA A 7 45.23 -8.32 7.01
CA ALA A 7 43.80 -8.56 6.92
C ALA A 7 43.16 -7.39 6.18
N LEU A 8 42.74 -7.62 4.94
CA LEU A 8 41.97 -6.66 4.16
C LEU A 8 40.54 -6.67 4.70
N LEU A 9 40.19 -5.68 5.52
CA LEU A 9 38.79 -5.38 5.83
C LEU A 9 38.16 -4.79 4.56
N VAL A 10 37.38 -5.61 3.85
CA VAL A 10 36.50 -5.13 2.79
C VAL A 10 35.26 -4.59 3.49
N ALA A 11 35.20 -3.27 3.69
CA ALA A 11 33.96 -2.61 4.06
C ALA A 11 33.04 -2.63 2.82
N PHE A 12 32.00 -3.45 2.85
CA PHE A 12 30.89 -3.30 1.91
C PHE A 12 30.14 -2.04 2.31
N ALA A 13 30.41 -0.93 1.64
CA ALA A 13 29.48 0.19 1.62
C ALA A 13 28.28 -0.29 0.78
N ALA A 14 27.16 -0.58 1.43
CA ALA A 14 25.89 -0.71 0.71
C ALA A 14 25.68 0.62 -0.02
N ALA A 15 25.57 0.58 -1.34
CA ALA A 15 25.01 1.71 -2.06
C ALA A 15 23.54 1.81 -1.59
N VAL A 16 23.06 3.02 -1.34
CA VAL A 16 21.63 3.29 -1.17
C VAL A 16 21.18 3.85 -2.50
N LYS A 17 20.57 3.02 -3.33
CA LYS A 17 20.03 3.40 -4.63
C LYS A 17 18.65 4.01 -4.36
N ALA A 18 18.45 5.18 -4.94
CA ALA A 18 17.19 5.90 -4.84
C ALA A 18 16.04 5.04 -5.37
N MET A 19 15.15 4.64 -4.47
CA MET A 19 13.81 4.13 -4.74
C MET A 19 12.87 5.33 -4.81
N GLY A 20 12.22 5.52 -5.96
CA GLY A 20 11.13 6.49 -6.12
C GLY A 20 9.85 6.00 -5.45
N PRO A 21 8.75 6.77 -5.57
CA PRO A 21 7.47 6.45 -4.96
C PRO A 21 7.02 5.00 -5.26
N SER A 22 6.87 4.21 -4.21
CA SER A 22 6.40 2.82 -4.26
C SER A 22 5.25 2.64 -3.27
N VAL A 23 4.18 1.98 -3.70
CA VAL A 23 2.96 1.76 -2.92
C VAL A 23 2.77 0.26 -2.74
N PHE A 24 2.40 -0.11 -1.52
CA PHE A 24 2.04 -1.46 -1.11
C PHE A 24 0.61 -1.39 -0.60
N PHE A 25 -0.29 -2.14 -1.21
CA PHE A 25 -1.71 -2.07 -0.87
C PHE A 25 -2.39 -3.38 -1.19
N ASP A 26 -3.23 -3.81 -0.27
CA ASP A 26 -4.30 -4.78 -0.52
C ASP A 26 -5.37 -4.64 0.56
N GLU A 27 -6.51 -5.28 0.34
CA GLU A 27 -7.71 -5.15 1.14
C GLU A 27 -8.44 -6.49 1.31
N ASP A 28 -8.92 -6.72 2.54
CA ASP A 28 -9.84 -7.78 2.91
C ASP A 28 -11.21 -7.16 3.16
N LEU A 29 -12.14 -7.42 2.25
CA LEU A 29 -13.52 -6.97 2.38
C LEU A 29 -14.24 -7.82 3.44
N ASN A 30 -14.92 -7.16 4.36
CA ASN A 30 -15.84 -7.83 5.26
C ASN A 30 -17.14 -8.14 4.52
N PRO A 31 -17.49 -9.42 4.28
CA PRO A 31 -18.72 -9.79 3.59
C PRO A 31 -19.96 -9.62 4.48
N GLU A 32 -19.79 -9.49 5.80
CA GLU A 32 -20.89 -9.22 6.72
C GLU A 32 -21.22 -7.73 6.65
N CYS A 33 -22.36 -7.42 6.05
CA CYS A 33 -22.86 -6.06 5.89
C CYS A 33 -23.88 -5.74 6.98
N CYS A 34 -23.64 -4.74 7.83
CA CYS A 34 -24.65 -3.78 8.34
C CYS A 34 -24.14 -2.88 9.49
N GLU A 35 -24.84 -1.76 9.67
CA GLU A 35 -24.77 -0.87 10.83
C GLU A 35 -24.93 -1.67 12.14
N ASN A 36 -24.03 -1.47 13.12
CA ASN A 36 -23.87 -2.25 14.35
C ASN A 36 -23.21 -3.64 14.20
N ASP A 37 -22.59 -3.96 13.06
CA ASP A 37 -21.70 -5.12 13.02
C ASP A 37 -20.47 -4.85 13.91
N VAL A 38 -20.35 -5.69 14.92
CA VAL A 38 -19.24 -5.70 15.89
C VAL A 38 -18.28 -6.86 15.60
N THR A 39 -18.37 -7.46 14.42
CA THR A 39 -17.58 -8.62 14.03
C THR A 39 -16.31 -8.13 13.35
N ALA A 40 -15.21 -8.18 14.10
CA ALA A 40 -13.89 -7.97 13.52
C ALA A 40 -13.56 -9.13 12.57
N LEU A 41 -12.92 -8.82 11.44
CA LEU A 41 -12.36 -9.87 10.59
C LEU A 41 -11.33 -10.67 11.40
N ALA A 42 -11.58 -11.97 11.54
CA ALA A 42 -10.70 -12.84 12.31
C ALA A 42 -9.33 -13.05 11.63
N VAL A 43 -9.28 -12.86 10.30
CA VAL A 43 -8.08 -12.90 9.46
C VAL A 43 -8.22 -11.90 8.32
N HIS A 44 -7.11 -11.31 7.92
CA HIS A 44 -7.02 -10.33 6.83
C HIS A 44 -5.78 -10.65 5.97
N PRO A 45 -5.78 -11.81 5.27
CA PRO A 45 -4.60 -12.31 4.55
C PRO A 45 -4.10 -11.37 3.45
N ASN A 46 -4.99 -10.66 2.74
CA ASN A 46 -4.57 -9.76 1.67
C ASN A 46 -3.83 -8.55 2.26
N ALA A 47 -4.42 -7.89 3.27
CA ALA A 47 -3.79 -6.79 3.97
C ALA A 47 -2.47 -7.22 4.66
N ASP A 48 -2.42 -8.44 5.21
CA ASP A 48 -1.19 -9.00 5.76
C ASP A 48 -0.10 -9.23 4.70
N ASP A 49 -0.45 -9.75 3.53
CA ASP A 49 0.49 -9.96 2.43
C ASP A 49 1.05 -8.61 1.93
N ALA A 50 0.21 -7.57 1.84
CA ALA A 50 0.65 -6.21 1.51
C ALA A 50 1.55 -5.60 2.59
N ARG A 51 1.25 -5.84 3.88
CA ARG A 51 2.15 -5.49 4.98
C ARG A 51 3.49 -6.18 4.79
N ASP A 52 3.51 -7.48 4.63
CA ASP A 52 4.74 -8.26 4.55
C ASP A 52 5.60 -7.82 3.34
N ALA A 53 4.97 -7.54 2.20
CA ALA A 53 5.65 -6.97 1.03
C ALA A 53 6.27 -5.59 1.30
N PHE A 54 5.62 -4.74 2.11
CA PHE A 54 6.21 -3.47 2.57
C PHE A 54 7.39 -3.72 3.53
N PHE A 55 7.26 -4.64 4.47
CA PHE A 55 8.30 -4.96 5.45
C PHE A 55 9.52 -5.66 4.83
N ASP A 56 9.36 -6.36 3.70
CA ASP A 56 10.48 -6.94 2.95
C ASP A 56 11.49 -5.88 2.45
N HIS A 57 11.08 -4.61 2.42
CA HIS A 57 11.91 -3.47 2.05
C HIS A 57 12.50 -2.73 3.26
N LEU A 58 12.25 -3.18 4.48
CA LEU A 58 12.57 -2.45 5.70
C LEU A 58 13.43 -3.29 6.66
N ASP A 59 14.38 -2.63 7.30
CA ASP A 59 15.16 -3.18 8.39
C ASP A 59 15.20 -2.22 9.58
N GLY A 60 15.13 -2.77 10.79
CA GLY A 60 15.20 -2.02 12.04
C GLY A 60 14.05 -1.03 12.28
N VAL A 61 12.91 -1.16 11.58
CA VAL A 61 11.69 -0.38 11.86
C VAL A 61 10.94 -0.94 13.05
N ALA A 62 10.05 -0.12 13.63
CA ALA A 62 9.09 -0.56 14.63
C ALA A 62 7.68 -0.10 14.24
N THR A 63 6.71 -0.77 14.86
CA THR A 63 5.29 -0.49 14.69
C THR A 63 4.72 0.02 16.01
N ASN A 64 3.91 1.07 15.94
CA ASN A 64 3.14 1.60 17.06
C ASN A 64 1.68 1.23 16.84
N GLY A 65 1.14 0.38 17.72
CA GLY A 65 -0.27 -0.02 17.75
C GLY A 65 -1.08 0.72 18.81
N PHE A 66 -0.67 1.92 19.21
CA PHE A 66 -1.38 2.80 20.15
C PHE A 66 -1.59 2.30 21.60
N GLU A 67 -1.06 1.13 21.93
CA GLU A 67 -1.21 0.51 23.25
C GLU A 67 -0.62 1.28 24.44
N GLU A 68 0.20 2.29 24.17
CA GLU A 68 0.80 3.14 25.20
C GLU A 68 -0.11 4.28 25.68
N PHE A 69 -1.18 4.57 24.93
CA PHE A 69 -2.14 5.62 25.25
C PHE A 69 -3.29 5.10 26.09
N MET A 70 -4.12 6.03 26.59
CA MET A 70 -5.36 5.69 27.27
C MET A 70 -6.56 5.78 26.33
N LEU A 71 -7.58 4.94 26.57
CA LEU A 71 -8.88 5.09 25.91
C LEU A 71 -9.45 6.51 26.07
N ASN A 72 -9.97 7.05 24.97
CA ASN A 72 -10.48 8.42 24.80
C ASN A 72 -9.41 9.51 24.94
N GLU A 73 -8.13 9.18 24.79
CA GLU A 73 -7.07 10.19 24.71
C GLU A 73 -7.14 10.90 23.34
N GLU A 74 -7.39 12.20 23.37
CA GLU A 74 -7.49 13.02 22.16
C GLU A 74 -6.11 13.44 21.63
N THR A 75 -5.99 13.61 20.32
CA THR A 75 -4.75 14.16 19.73
C THR A 75 -4.56 15.64 20.14
N PRO A 76 -3.31 16.11 20.34
CA PRO A 76 -2.08 15.57 19.79
C PRO A 76 -1.49 14.40 20.58
N LEU A 77 -0.98 13.40 19.85
CA LEU A 77 -0.32 12.21 20.42
C LEU A 77 1.12 12.12 19.91
N ASP A 78 2.07 11.94 20.82
CA ASP A 78 3.48 11.75 20.48
C ASP A 78 3.80 10.25 20.42
N LEU A 79 4.15 9.77 19.23
CA LEU A 79 4.54 8.38 18.95
C LEU A 79 6.06 8.27 18.91
N SER A 80 6.60 7.27 19.62
CA SER A 80 8.04 7.01 19.63
C SER A 80 8.41 5.83 18.73
N PHE A 81 9.32 6.07 17.78
CA PHE A 81 9.92 5.04 16.92
C PHE A 81 11.44 5.02 17.10
N PRO A 82 12.14 3.93 16.71
CA PRO A 82 13.59 3.90 16.68
C PRO A 82 14.18 5.06 15.85
N GLY A 83 14.69 6.08 16.53
CA GLY A 83 15.35 7.22 15.89
C GLY A 83 14.43 8.28 15.27
N VAL A 84 13.10 8.17 15.44
CA VAL A 84 12.13 9.15 14.94
C VAL A 84 11.06 9.40 15.99
N MET A 85 10.75 10.66 16.27
CA MET A 85 9.53 11.05 16.96
C MET A 85 8.50 11.49 15.93
N ALA A 86 7.29 10.94 16.03
CA ALA A 86 6.15 11.39 15.25
C ALA A 86 5.11 12.02 16.17
N THR A 87 4.41 13.05 15.70
CA THR A 87 3.30 13.65 16.43
C THR A 87 2.06 13.62 15.54
N ILE A 88 1.00 12.97 16.00
CA ILE A 88 -0.33 13.13 15.41
C ILE A 88 -0.86 14.49 15.84
N GLY A 89 -1.26 15.32 14.89
CA GLY A 89 -1.70 16.69 15.11
C GLY A 89 -3.02 16.79 15.89
N ALA A 90 -3.24 17.92 16.56
CA ALA A 90 -4.48 18.18 17.29
C ALA A 90 -5.71 18.15 16.37
N GLY A 91 -6.79 17.52 16.82
CA GLY A 91 -8.04 17.39 16.05
C GLY A 91 -8.00 16.32 14.96
N SER A 92 -7.00 15.45 14.96
CA SER A 92 -6.90 14.32 14.03
C SER A 92 -7.62 13.06 14.51
N GLY A 93 -8.01 12.98 15.77
CA GLY A 93 -8.77 11.83 16.28
C GLY A 93 -8.64 11.64 17.79
N GLU A 94 -9.03 10.46 18.23
CA GLU A 94 -8.91 9.98 19.60
C GLU A 94 -8.52 8.50 19.62
N ILE A 95 -7.91 8.05 20.72
CA ILE A 95 -7.69 6.63 20.96
C ILE A 95 -9.01 5.99 21.38
N ASP A 96 -9.37 4.91 20.70
CA ASP A 96 -10.53 4.10 21.05
C ASP A 96 -10.13 2.63 21.18
N GLY A 97 -11.07 1.79 21.59
CA GLY A 97 -10.85 0.36 21.70
C GLY A 97 -12.14 -0.45 21.65
N GLY A 98 -11.99 -1.77 21.58
CA GLY A 98 -13.10 -2.69 21.36
C GLY A 98 -13.49 -2.77 19.88
N ASN A 99 -14.77 -3.05 19.63
CA ASN A 99 -15.32 -3.07 18.29
C ASN A 99 -16.68 -2.35 18.31
N ASP A 100 -16.76 -1.22 17.62
CA ASP A 100 -17.96 -0.41 17.47
C ASP A 100 -18.09 0.02 16.00
N ASN A 101 -19.19 -0.38 15.35
CA ASN A 101 -19.49 -0.07 13.95
C ASN A 101 -18.32 -0.41 13.01
N GLY A 102 -17.79 -1.62 13.10
CA GLY A 102 -16.70 -2.08 12.23
C GLY A 102 -15.31 -1.51 12.53
N GLN A 103 -15.15 -0.55 13.43
CA GLN A 103 -13.84 -0.05 13.85
C GLN A 103 -13.25 -0.90 14.97
N TYR A 104 -12.04 -1.43 14.77
CA TYR A 104 -11.34 -2.25 15.77
C TYR A 104 -9.83 -2.21 15.58
N ALA A 105 -9.10 -2.61 16.62
CA ALA A 105 -7.66 -2.77 16.58
C ALA A 105 -7.25 -4.02 15.79
N ILE A 106 -6.18 -3.91 14.99
CA ILE A 106 -5.54 -5.03 14.30
C ILE A 106 -4.60 -5.76 15.26
N SER A 107 -3.97 -5.02 16.17
CA SER A 107 -3.18 -5.60 17.25
C SER A 107 -3.51 -4.97 18.59
N GLY A 108 -3.50 -5.77 19.65
CA GLY A 108 -3.82 -5.28 20.98
C GLY A 108 -5.31 -4.93 21.11
N ASP A 109 -5.60 -3.86 21.81
CA ASP A 109 -6.95 -3.43 22.18
C ASP A 109 -7.27 -1.98 21.73
N GLN A 110 -6.25 -1.18 21.36
CA GLN A 110 -6.39 0.26 21.10
C GLN A 110 -6.05 0.62 19.65
N PHE A 111 -6.74 1.61 19.12
CA PHE A 111 -6.52 2.13 17.76
C PHE A 111 -6.82 3.63 17.71
N LEU A 112 -6.33 4.31 16.67
CA LEU A 112 -6.67 5.70 16.40
C LEU A 112 -7.99 5.75 15.63
N LYS A 113 -9.04 6.26 16.26
CA LYS A 113 -10.32 6.54 15.63
C LYS A 113 -10.36 7.98 15.12
N THR A 114 -10.89 8.20 13.92
CA THR A 114 -10.98 9.53 13.33
C THR A 114 -12.23 9.72 12.47
N GLN A 115 -12.70 10.97 12.39
CA GLN A 115 -13.67 11.46 11.41
C GLN A 115 -13.14 12.78 10.80
N GLU A 116 -11.83 12.98 10.80
CA GLU A 116 -11.20 14.23 10.40
C GLU A 116 -9.90 13.94 9.64
N THR A 117 -9.31 14.97 9.04
CA THR A 117 -8.00 14.83 8.41
C THR A 117 -6.93 14.50 9.46
N VAL A 118 -6.25 13.38 9.27
CA VAL A 118 -5.13 12.97 10.13
C VAL A 118 -3.85 13.57 9.59
N THR A 119 -3.17 14.38 10.40
CA THR A 119 -1.86 14.93 10.05
C THR A 119 -0.83 14.43 11.03
N ILE A 120 0.27 13.92 10.52
CA ILE A 120 1.37 13.37 11.31
C ILE A 120 2.64 14.11 10.90
N THR A 121 3.35 14.67 11.85
CA THR A 121 4.65 15.33 11.60
C THR A 121 5.79 14.54 12.22
N PHE A 122 6.93 14.55 11.55
CA PHE A 122 8.13 13.81 11.96
C PHE A 122 9.24 14.79 12.34
N ASP A 123 9.94 14.53 13.43
CA ASP A 123 11.11 15.33 13.83
C ASP A 123 12.34 15.10 12.94
N THR A 124 12.31 13.98 12.21
CA THR A 124 13.35 13.50 11.31
C THR A 124 12.70 13.12 9.98
N PRO A 125 13.29 13.46 8.81
CA PRO A 125 12.74 13.03 7.53
C PRO A 125 12.66 11.52 7.42
N ILE A 126 11.49 11.01 7.07
CA ILE A 126 11.22 9.59 6.87
C ILE A 126 11.12 9.29 5.38
N ALA A 127 11.36 8.04 5.02
CA ALA A 127 11.23 7.55 3.65
C ALA A 127 10.16 6.46 3.52
N ALA A 128 9.73 5.86 4.62
CA ALA A 128 8.74 4.80 4.65
C ALA A 128 7.66 5.10 5.70
N PHE A 129 6.39 4.97 5.30
CA PHE A 129 5.24 5.07 6.19
C PHE A 129 4.21 4.01 5.81
N GLY A 130 3.70 3.27 6.79
CA GLY A 130 2.65 2.28 6.57
C GLY A 130 1.69 2.16 7.73
N PHE A 131 0.49 1.66 7.48
CA PHE A 131 -0.57 1.50 8.48
C PHE A 131 -1.63 0.50 8.01
N TYR A 132 -2.38 -0.03 8.98
CA TYR A 132 -3.67 -0.66 8.70
C TYR A 132 -4.79 0.36 8.81
N GLY A 133 -5.70 0.32 7.83
CA GLY A 133 -6.96 1.06 7.86
C GLY A 133 -8.11 0.09 8.05
N ILE A 134 -9.04 0.43 8.93
CA ILE A 134 -10.20 -0.39 9.25
C ILE A 134 -11.45 0.46 9.08
N ASP A 135 -12.48 -0.14 8.49
CA ASP A 135 -13.75 0.53 8.17
C ASP A 135 -13.55 1.71 7.20
N VAL A 136 -12.53 1.61 6.34
CA VAL A 136 -12.18 2.64 5.34
C VAL A 136 -13.10 2.56 4.13
N GLY A 137 -14.33 2.99 4.32
CA GLY A 137 -15.19 3.47 3.24
C GLY A 137 -16.66 3.20 3.46
N ASP A 138 -17.49 4.22 3.33
CA ASP A 138 -18.93 3.99 3.16
C ASP A 138 -19.76 5.12 2.51
N VAL A 139 -19.19 6.20 1.93
CA VAL A 139 -19.96 7.09 1.02
C VAL A 139 -19.07 7.88 0.05
N GLN A 140 -18.91 7.40 -1.19
CA GLN A 140 -18.40 8.13 -2.38
C GLN A 140 -17.00 8.78 -2.28
N GLY A 141 -16.38 8.76 -1.10
CA GLY A 141 -15.05 9.26 -0.82
C GLY A 141 -13.96 8.28 -1.23
N GLN A 142 -12.72 8.74 -1.22
CA GLN A 142 -11.53 7.93 -1.42
C GLN A 142 -10.47 8.46 -0.48
N LEU A 143 -9.87 7.57 0.31
CA LEU A 143 -8.75 7.89 1.17
C LEU A 143 -7.54 8.27 0.29
N THR A 144 -6.88 9.36 0.66
CA THR A 144 -5.64 9.80 0.02
C THR A 144 -4.57 10.01 1.06
N PHE A 145 -3.34 9.69 0.65
CA PHE A 145 -2.13 9.90 1.41
C PHE A 145 -1.31 11.01 0.76
N VAL A 146 -0.88 11.98 1.55
CA VAL A 146 -0.02 13.08 1.11
C VAL A 146 1.26 13.08 1.93
N ALA A 147 2.39 12.82 1.26
CA ALA A 147 3.72 12.99 1.82
C ALA A 147 4.24 14.39 1.46
N MET A 148 4.73 15.13 2.46
CA MET A 148 5.31 16.47 2.27
C MET A 148 6.77 16.53 2.71
N GLY A 149 7.64 16.88 1.76
CA GLY A 149 9.08 17.10 1.97
C GLY A 149 9.38 18.43 2.66
N MET A 150 10.60 18.56 3.20
CA MET A 150 11.07 19.81 3.81
C MET A 150 11.09 21.00 2.84
N GLY A 151 11.25 20.74 1.54
CA GLY A 151 11.26 21.75 0.47
C GLY A 151 9.87 22.27 0.10
N GLY A 152 8.80 21.68 0.66
CA GLY A 152 7.42 21.93 0.25
C GLY A 152 6.95 21.09 -0.93
N ASP A 153 7.81 20.22 -1.47
CA ASP A 153 7.43 19.22 -2.47
C ASP A 153 6.41 18.24 -1.85
N LYS A 154 5.39 17.88 -2.63
CA LYS A 154 4.35 16.96 -2.20
C LYS A 154 4.20 15.78 -3.16
N VAL A 155 4.01 14.59 -2.60
CA VAL A 155 3.57 13.39 -3.32
C VAL A 155 2.19 13.03 -2.79
N GLU A 156 1.22 12.90 -3.68
CA GLU A 156 -0.17 12.59 -3.36
C GLU A 156 -0.54 11.26 -4.00
N VAL A 157 -1.02 10.33 -3.18
CA VAL A 157 -1.36 8.96 -3.56
C VAL A 157 -2.82 8.73 -3.23
N ILE A 158 -3.57 8.24 -4.21
CA ILE A 158 -4.92 7.72 -4.01
C ILE A 158 -4.77 6.28 -3.49
N ILE A 159 -5.34 5.99 -2.32
CA ILE A 159 -5.34 4.64 -1.76
C ILE A 159 -6.50 3.88 -2.43
N PRO A 160 -6.25 2.81 -3.20
CA PRO A 160 -7.24 2.21 -4.08
C PRO A 160 -8.16 1.23 -3.33
N HIS A 161 -8.65 1.63 -2.15
CA HIS A 161 -9.63 0.85 -1.41
C HIS A 161 -10.96 0.83 -2.13
N THR A 162 -11.70 -0.25 -1.92
CA THR A 162 -13.03 -0.44 -2.49
C THR A 162 -13.93 0.71 -2.03
N ARG A 163 -14.66 1.30 -2.98
CA ARG A 163 -15.59 2.39 -2.74
C ARG A 163 -17.01 1.90 -2.93
N GLU A 164 -17.91 2.44 -2.13
CA GLU A 164 -19.33 2.24 -2.39
C GLU A 164 -19.76 3.03 -3.65
N GLU A 165 -20.39 2.31 -4.59
CA GLU A 165 -21.16 2.90 -5.68
C GLU A 165 -22.40 3.57 -5.08
N SER A 166 -22.79 4.74 -5.61
CA SER A 166 -23.80 5.65 -5.02
C SER A 166 -25.22 5.10 -4.85
N ASP A 167 -25.45 3.84 -5.20
CA ASP A 167 -26.76 3.24 -5.44
C ASP A 167 -26.93 1.90 -4.70
N ALA A 168 -25.94 1.44 -3.94
CA ALA A 168 -26.11 0.29 -3.07
C ALA A 168 -27.18 0.64 -2.02
N GLU A 169 -28.24 -0.18 -1.91
CA GLU A 169 -29.21 -0.02 -0.83
C GLU A 169 -28.45 0.03 0.50
N GLU A 170 -28.90 0.91 1.40
CA GLU A 170 -28.30 1.25 2.72
C GLU A 170 -27.87 0.03 3.57
N ASP A 171 -28.35 -1.17 3.20
CA ASP A 171 -28.14 -2.47 3.81
C ASP A 171 -26.96 -3.31 3.23
N GLN A 172 -26.17 -2.82 2.26
CA GLN A 172 -25.06 -3.58 1.63
C GLN A 172 -23.64 -3.03 1.90
N LYS A 173 -23.47 -2.24 2.96
CA LYS A 173 -22.19 -1.63 3.33
C LYS A 173 -21.19 -2.67 3.87
N PRO A 174 -20.00 -2.87 3.27
CA PRO A 174 -18.94 -3.71 3.83
C PRO A 174 -18.23 -2.97 4.99
N SER A 175 -18.85 -2.92 6.16
CA SER A 175 -18.26 -2.30 7.36
C SER A 175 -17.18 -3.19 7.99
N GLY A 176 -16.15 -2.58 8.55
CA GLY A 176 -15.06 -3.31 9.22
C GLY A 176 -14.16 -4.10 8.28
N SER A 177 -14.15 -3.76 6.99
CA SER A 177 -13.12 -4.19 6.04
C SER A 177 -11.74 -3.69 6.50
N VAL A 178 -10.69 -4.44 6.18
CA VAL A 178 -9.32 -4.15 6.58
C VAL A 178 -8.47 -3.94 5.35
N LEU A 179 -7.76 -2.83 5.29
CA LEU A 179 -6.73 -2.58 4.28
C LEU A 179 -5.37 -2.43 4.95
N TYR A 180 -4.32 -2.69 4.18
CA TYR A 180 -2.99 -2.21 4.49
C TYR A 180 -2.55 -1.21 3.44
N PHE A 181 -1.90 -0.12 3.87
CA PHE A 181 -1.23 0.82 2.98
C PHE A 181 0.21 1.02 3.46
N GLY A 182 1.16 0.89 2.54
CA GLY A 182 2.56 1.22 2.72
C GLY A 182 3.06 2.12 1.60
N PHE A 183 3.88 3.10 1.95
CA PHE A 183 4.51 4.02 1.01
C PHE A 183 6.01 4.13 1.27
N ILE A 184 6.82 4.00 0.22
CA ILE A 184 8.27 4.23 0.26
C ILE A 184 8.68 5.24 -0.81
N ASP A 185 9.42 6.28 -0.42
CA ASP A 185 10.14 7.18 -1.32
C ASP A 185 11.45 7.66 -0.67
N THR A 186 12.56 7.03 -1.06
CA THR A 186 13.91 7.44 -0.61
C THR A 186 14.48 8.59 -1.45
N THR A 187 13.86 8.89 -2.60
CA THR A 187 14.26 10.01 -3.46
C THR A 187 13.78 11.33 -2.88
N ASN A 188 12.57 11.33 -2.31
CA ASN A 188 11.95 12.48 -1.66
C ASN A 188 11.49 12.17 -0.22
N PRO A 189 12.43 12.07 0.74
CA PRO A 189 12.07 11.91 2.14
C PRO A 189 11.16 13.04 2.63
N PHE A 190 10.22 12.71 3.51
CA PHE A 190 9.15 13.60 3.93
C PHE A 190 9.10 13.78 5.46
N ILE A 191 8.59 14.93 5.89
CA ILE A 191 8.46 15.33 7.31
C ILE A 191 7.01 15.42 7.76
N SER A 192 6.07 15.21 6.85
CA SER A 192 4.65 15.14 7.16
C SER A 192 3.96 14.10 6.30
N ALA A 193 3.06 13.34 6.92
CA ALA A 193 2.08 12.49 6.28
C ALA A 193 0.68 13.04 6.59
N THR A 194 -0.18 13.12 5.59
CA THR A 194 -1.57 13.52 5.77
C THR A 194 -2.49 12.50 5.15
N LEU A 195 -3.43 11.99 5.93
CA LEU A 195 -4.52 11.12 5.48
C LEU A 195 -5.78 11.96 5.39
N THR A 196 -6.37 12.01 4.21
CA THR A 196 -7.61 12.75 3.97
C THR A 196 -8.55 11.95 3.08
N ASN A 197 -9.78 12.41 2.96
CA ASN A 197 -10.78 11.77 2.11
C ASN A 197 -11.30 12.79 1.08
N THR A 198 -11.37 12.39 -0.19
CA THR A 198 -11.77 13.28 -1.31
C THR A 198 -13.15 13.93 -1.15
N GLN A 199 -14.04 13.37 -0.32
CA GLN A 199 -15.35 13.93 0.00
C GLN A 199 -15.49 14.37 1.46
N GLY A 200 -14.36 14.50 2.17
CA GLY A 200 -14.32 14.62 3.62
C GLY A 200 -14.69 13.30 4.30
N PHE A 201 -14.58 13.31 5.62
CA PHE A 201 -14.87 12.16 6.46
C PHE A 201 -16.37 12.18 6.79
N ARG A 202 -17.14 11.27 6.18
CA ARG A 202 -18.58 11.16 6.40
C ARG A 202 -18.92 10.20 7.54
N ASP A 203 -18.19 9.08 7.62
CA ASP A 203 -18.20 8.17 8.75
C ASP A 203 -16.85 8.20 9.48
N ARG A 204 -16.74 7.44 10.57
CA ARG A 204 -15.55 7.23 11.37
C ARG A 204 -14.71 6.12 10.76
N PHE A 205 -13.41 6.22 10.99
CA PHE A 205 -12.41 5.30 10.48
C PHE A 205 -11.45 4.96 11.59
N ALA A 206 -10.88 3.75 11.52
CA ALA A 206 -9.84 3.33 12.42
C ALA A 206 -8.50 3.19 11.68
N PHE A 207 -7.44 3.59 12.37
CA PHE A 207 -6.07 3.36 11.98
C PHE A 207 -5.34 2.63 13.09
N ASP A 208 -4.57 1.63 12.71
CA ASP A 208 -3.72 0.89 13.64
C ASP A 208 -2.36 0.60 13.02
N ASN A 209 -1.40 0.24 13.87
CA ASN A 209 -0.08 -0.28 13.48
C ASN A 209 0.69 0.64 12.53
N PHE A 210 0.87 1.90 12.96
CA PHE A 210 1.73 2.83 12.24
C PHE A 210 3.16 2.32 12.24
N THR A 211 3.76 2.25 11.06
CA THR A 211 5.14 1.83 10.83
C THR A 211 5.89 2.95 10.12
N ILE A 212 7.07 3.29 10.63
CA ILE A 212 7.89 4.40 10.14
C ILE A 212 9.31 3.94 9.92
N GLY A 213 9.90 4.35 8.80
CA GLY A 213 11.31 4.15 8.49
C GLY A 213 11.97 5.38 7.88
N THR A 214 13.19 5.69 8.31
CA THR A 214 14.08 6.64 7.63
C THR A 214 14.68 6.02 6.36
N VAL A 215 15.41 6.80 5.57
CA VAL A 215 16.15 6.28 4.41
C VAL A 215 17.09 5.13 4.80
N GLU A 216 17.68 5.17 6.00
CA GLU A 216 18.60 4.13 6.46
C GLU A 216 17.90 2.81 6.79
N ASN A 217 16.59 2.86 7.07
CA ASN A 217 15.78 1.68 7.31
C ASN A 217 15.32 1.02 6.00
N VAL A 218 15.35 1.73 4.88
CA VAL A 218 14.93 1.16 3.60
C VAL A 218 16.07 0.34 3.04
N MET A 219 15.90 -0.98 3.08
CA MET A 219 16.80 -1.89 2.41
C MET A 219 16.59 -1.76 0.90
N GLU A 220 17.70 -1.68 0.16
CA GLU A 220 17.62 -2.14 -1.22
C GLU A 220 17.15 -3.58 -1.18
N SER A 221 16.23 -3.95 -2.09
CA SER A 221 16.00 -5.36 -2.41
C SER A 221 17.36 -5.97 -2.76
N VAL A 222 17.99 -6.61 -1.79
CA VAL A 222 19.23 -7.32 -1.98
C VAL A 222 18.85 -8.58 -2.74
N ALA A 223 18.86 -8.46 -4.07
CA ALA A 223 18.99 -9.62 -4.94
C ALA A 223 20.09 -10.52 -4.33
N PRO A 224 19.83 -11.82 -4.11
CA PRO A 224 20.75 -12.67 -3.37
C PRO A 224 22.16 -12.54 -3.94
N SER A 225 23.09 -12.13 -3.08
CA SER A 225 24.51 -11.92 -3.41
C SER A 225 25.04 -13.07 -4.27
N ALA A 226 25.49 -12.72 -5.47
CA ALA A 226 26.03 -13.64 -6.46
C ALA A 226 27.20 -14.47 -5.88
N GLY A 227 26.90 -15.68 -5.41
CA GLY A 227 27.84 -16.80 -5.56
C GLY A 227 28.05 -17.08 -7.06
N PRO A 228 29.23 -17.56 -7.49
CA PRO A 228 29.47 -17.91 -8.88
C PRO A 228 28.73 -19.22 -9.19
N SER A 229 27.41 -19.12 -9.32
CA SER A 229 26.56 -20.17 -9.85
C SER A 229 25.59 -19.48 -10.78
N ALA A 230 25.74 -19.77 -12.07
CA ALA A 230 24.91 -19.23 -13.13
C ALA A 230 23.43 -19.36 -12.78
N MET A 231 22.75 -18.23 -12.58
CA MET A 231 21.29 -18.15 -12.57
C MET A 231 20.84 -17.58 -13.93
N PRO A 232 19.76 -18.13 -14.52
CA PRO A 232 19.47 -17.96 -15.93
C PRO A 232 18.76 -16.64 -16.25
N SER A 233 18.93 -16.26 -17.51
CA SER A 233 18.13 -15.36 -18.34
C SER A 233 16.65 -15.23 -17.95
N GLU A 234 16.15 -13.98 -17.98
CA GLU A 234 14.74 -13.55 -18.07
C GLU A 234 13.72 -14.27 -17.16
N VAL A 235 13.26 -13.58 -16.11
CA VAL A 235 12.02 -13.97 -15.42
C VAL A 235 10.87 -13.81 -16.41
N MET A 236 10.32 -14.93 -16.87
CA MET A 236 9.16 -14.98 -17.75
C MET A 236 7.91 -14.60 -16.94
N ILE A 237 7.56 -13.31 -16.96
CA ILE A 237 6.31 -12.78 -16.38
C ILE A 237 5.13 -13.13 -17.32
N CYS A 238 3.91 -13.21 -16.79
CA CYS A 238 2.71 -13.64 -17.54
C CYS A 238 2.75 -15.11 -17.99
N LEU A 239 3.25 -16.02 -17.15
CA LEU A 239 3.36 -17.43 -17.48
C LEU A 239 2.01 -18.14 -17.41
N GLU A 240 1.17 -17.73 -16.46
CA GLU A 240 -0.20 -18.25 -16.28
C GLU A 240 -1.26 -17.34 -16.94
N GLY A 241 -0.83 -16.39 -17.76
CA GLY A 241 -1.71 -15.45 -18.46
C GLY A 241 -1.58 -15.51 -19.98
N ILE A 242 -2.26 -14.59 -20.65
CA ILE A 242 -2.25 -14.43 -22.10
C ILE A 242 -1.71 -13.03 -22.41
N THR A 243 -0.61 -12.95 -23.15
CA THR A 243 -0.06 -11.64 -23.56
C THR A 243 -0.86 -11.05 -24.72
N ASN A 244 -1.00 -9.74 -24.77
CA ASN A 244 -1.44 -9.06 -26.00
C ASN A 244 -0.41 -9.23 -27.13
N VAL A 245 -0.77 -8.82 -28.35
CA VAL A 245 0.07 -8.95 -29.54
C VAL A 245 1.41 -8.21 -29.38
N GLU A 246 1.41 -7.11 -28.66
CA GLU A 246 2.58 -6.27 -28.40
C GLU A 246 3.48 -6.81 -27.27
N GLY A 247 2.99 -7.78 -26.47
CA GLY A 247 3.72 -8.34 -25.33
C GLY A 247 3.89 -7.37 -24.16
N THR A 248 3.03 -6.35 -24.06
CA THR A 248 3.11 -5.26 -23.07
C THR A 248 2.09 -5.39 -21.95
N VAL A 249 1.06 -6.23 -22.13
CA VAL A 249 -0.01 -6.48 -21.16
C VAL A 249 -0.18 -7.97 -20.98
N CYS A 250 -0.37 -8.39 -19.72
CA CYS A 250 -0.79 -9.72 -19.35
C CYS A 250 -2.28 -9.74 -19.02
N CYS A 251 -3.10 -10.41 -19.82
CA CYS A 251 -4.49 -10.72 -19.49
C CYS A 251 -4.57 -12.05 -18.72
N CYS A 252 -5.64 -12.24 -17.94
CA CYS A 252 -5.85 -13.50 -17.23
C CYS A 252 -6.16 -14.66 -18.19
N GLU A 253 -5.73 -15.89 -17.87
CA GLU A 253 -6.04 -17.08 -18.67
C GLU A 253 -7.56 -17.28 -18.85
N SER A 254 -8.35 -16.87 -17.84
CA SER A 254 -9.83 -16.92 -17.89
C SER A 254 -10.42 -16.16 -19.09
N CYS A 255 -9.73 -15.15 -19.60
CA CYS A 255 -10.19 -14.36 -20.74
C CYS A 255 -10.27 -15.20 -22.02
N GLY A 256 -9.49 -16.28 -22.15
CA GLY A 256 -9.37 -17.09 -23.37
C GLY A 256 -8.70 -16.37 -24.55
N ALA A 257 -8.67 -15.04 -24.56
CA ALA A 257 -7.90 -14.17 -25.44
C ALA A 257 -7.54 -12.87 -24.71
N CYS A 258 -6.43 -12.23 -25.10
CA CYS A 258 -6.03 -10.93 -24.57
C CYS A 258 -6.32 -9.82 -25.59
N GLY A 259 -7.41 -9.09 -25.39
CA GLY A 259 -7.94 -8.07 -26.30
C GLY A 259 -9.04 -8.57 -27.26
N GLY A 260 -9.37 -7.73 -28.25
CA GLY A 260 -10.52 -7.89 -29.15
C GLY A 260 -11.62 -6.84 -28.89
N CYS A 261 -12.55 -6.70 -29.83
CA CYS A 261 -13.60 -5.65 -29.77
C CYS A 261 -14.51 -5.75 -28.57
N ASP A 262 -14.76 -6.99 -28.15
CA ASP A 262 -15.67 -7.33 -27.06
C ASP A 262 -14.88 -7.95 -25.91
N CYS A 263 -13.61 -7.52 -25.72
CA CYS A 263 -12.77 -8.03 -24.64
C CYS A 263 -13.40 -7.82 -23.25
N ALA A 264 -14.28 -6.82 -23.12
CA ALA A 264 -15.04 -6.56 -21.90
C ALA A 264 -16.08 -7.66 -21.59
N ASP A 265 -16.52 -8.41 -22.60
CA ASP A 265 -17.49 -9.49 -22.45
C ASP A 265 -16.82 -10.85 -22.14
N LEU A 266 -15.47 -10.90 -22.12
CA LEU A 266 -14.72 -12.10 -21.79
C LEU A 266 -14.74 -12.38 -20.28
N PRO A 267 -14.53 -13.64 -19.83
CA PRO A 267 -14.48 -13.97 -18.42
C PRO A 267 -13.30 -13.27 -17.71
N GLY A 268 -13.62 -12.30 -16.87
CA GLY A 268 -12.65 -11.39 -16.24
C GLY A 268 -12.93 -9.91 -16.53
N GLY A 269 -13.78 -9.61 -17.51
CA GLY A 269 -14.19 -8.26 -17.85
C GLY A 269 -13.04 -7.43 -18.46
N ASP A 270 -13.31 -6.15 -18.66
CA ASP A 270 -12.38 -5.22 -19.27
C ASP A 270 -11.08 -5.04 -18.47
N SER A 271 -11.18 -4.97 -17.14
CA SER A 271 -10.04 -4.81 -16.22
C SER A 271 -9.03 -5.95 -16.25
N LYS A 272 -9.41 -7.14 -16.77
CA LYS A 272 -8.52 -8.31 -16.86
C LYS A 272 -8.28 -8.81 -18.27
N CYS A 273 -9.11 -8.41 -19.24
CA CYS A 273 -9.08 -8.93 -20.60
C CYS A 273 -8.89 -7.86 -21.69
N CYS A 274 -9.01 -6.56 -21.38
CA CYS A 274 -8.83 -5.47 -22.34
C CYS A 274 -7.49 -4.76 -22.16
N PRO A 275 -6.51 -4.93 -23.09
CA PRO A 275 -5.20 -4.30 -22.98
C PRO A 275 -5.22 -2.77 -22.88
N SER A 276 -6.19 -2.12 -23.52
CA SER A 276 -6.35 -0.66 -23.45
C SER A 276 -6.71 -0.19 -22.04
N VAL A 277 -7.59 -0.93 -21.35
CA VAL A 277 -8.00 -0.63 -19.98
C VAL A 277 -6.89 -0.97 -19.00
N ILE A 278 -6.32 -2.18 -19.11
CA ILE A 278 -5.20 -2.62 -18.26
C ILE A 278 -4.00 -1.69 -18.40
N GLY A 279 -3.65 -1.32 -19.63
CA GLY A 279 -2.57 -0.37 -19.91
C GLY A 279 -2.83 1.01 -19.34
N ALA A 280 -4.08 1.49 -19.36
CA ALA A 280 -4.47 2.77 -18.76
C ALA A 280 -4.44 2.73 -17.23
N LEU A 281 -4.75 1.60 -16.60
CA LEU A 281 -4.62 1.39 -15.16
C LEU A 281 -3.15 1.38 -14.72
N GLY A 282 -2.23 0.91 -15.58
CA GLY A 282 -0.79 1.03 -15.36
C GLY A 282 -0.24 0.17 -14.22
N ILE A 283 -1.00 -0.83 -13.76
CA ILE A 283 -0.60 -1.74 -12.68
C ILE A 283 0.45 -2.71 -13.23
N PRO A 284 1.69 -2.75 -12.72
CA PRO A 284 2.74 -3.63 -13.24
C PRO A 284 2.55 -5.09 -12.80
N CYS A 285 2.93 -6.03 -13.65
CA CYS A 285 3.04 -7.44 -13.27
C CYS A 285 4.34 -7.67 -12.49
N LEU A 286 4.24 -8.27 -11.30
CA LEU A 286 5.36 -8.50 -10.38
C LEU A 286 5.71 -9.99 -10.24
N LEU A 287 4.71 -10.87 -10.35
CA LEU A 287 4.84 -12.32 -10.25
C LEU A 287 4.53 -13.01 -11.58
N THR A 288 4.98 -14.26 -11.73
CA THR A 288 4.74 -15.06 -12.94
C THR A 288 3.26 -15.44 -13.13
N THR A 289 2.48 -15.34 -12.05
CA THR A 289 1.06 -15.68 -11.95
C THR A 289 0.15 -14.46 -12.05
N ASP A 290 0.70 -13.25 -12.08
CA ASP A 290 -0.10 -12.01 -12.15
C ASP A 290 -0.79 -11.88 -13.49
N CYS A 291 -1.99 -11.30 -13.46
CA CYS A 291 -2.77 -11.01 -14.65
C CYS A 291 -3.67 -9.78 -14.48
N GLY A 292 -4.05 -9.16 -15.61
CA GLY A 292 -4.66 -7.84 -15.62
C GLY A 292 -3.66 -6.74 -15.28
N CYS A 293 -2.42 -6.89 -15.75
CA CYS A 293 -1.30 -6.02 -15.41
C CYS A 293 -0.41 -5.76 -16.64
N VAL A 294 0.46 -4.77 -16.54
CA VAL A 294 1.42 -4.35 -17.57
C VAL A 294 2.73 -5.11 -17.38
N ILE A 295 3.23 -5.71 -18.46
CA ILE A 295 4.50 -6.44 -18.46
C ILE A 295 5.66 -5.44 -18.55
N GLY A 296 6.45 -5.37 -17.48
CA GLY A 296 7.61 -4.47 -17.36
C GLY A 296 7.26 -3.01 -17.06
N ASN A 297 8.21 -2.09 -17.24
CA ASN A 297 8.03 -0.64 -16.98
C ASN A 297 7.29 0.11 -18.10
N TYR A 298 6.42 -0.57 -18.84
CA TYR A 298 5.78 0.01 -20.03
C TYR A 298 4.56 0.85 -19.62
N VAL A 299 4.71 2.17 -19.56
CA VAL A 299 3.54 3.06 -19.53
C VAL A 299 3.13 3.34 -20.97
N PRO A 300 2.02 2.76 -21.50
CA PRO A 300 1.58 3.11 -22.84
C PRO A 300 1.21 4.59 -22.89
N PRO A 301 1.56 5.31 -23.98
CA PRO A 301 0.96 6.60 -24.25
C PRO A 301 -0.56 6.43 -24.39
N ILE A 302 -1.33 7.27 -23.70
CA ILE A 302 -2.79 7.36 -23.88
C ILE A 302 -3.12 7.83 -25.30
N THR A 303 -3.22 6.89 -26.24
CA THR A 303 -3.79 7.15 -27.56
C THR A 303 -5.23 6.70 -27.58
N GLU A 304 -6.15 7.63 -27.83
CA GLU A 304 -7.54 7.32 -28.12
C GLU A 304 -7.61 6.37 -29.32
N GLY A 305 -8.17 5.18 -29.08
CA GLY A 305 -8.81 4.30 -30.05
C GLY A 305 -8.10 4.08 -31.39
N GLU A 306 -7.30 3.02 -31.49
CA GLU A 306 -7.26 2.27 -32.74
C GLU A 306 -8.37 1.22 -32.70
N GLY A 307 -9.42 1.49 -33.46
CA GLY A 307 -10.58 0.63 -33.58
C GLY A 307 -10.23 -0.74 -34.16
N CYS A 308 -11.11 -1.68 -33.84
CA CYS A 308 -11.12 -3.01 -34.42
C CYS A 308 -11.03 -3.03 -35.95
N PHE A 309 -10.05 -3.78 -36.47
CA PHE A 309 -10.00 -4.23 -37.86
C PHE A 309 -10.03 -5.75 -37.94
#